data_AF-A0A1U7EDB3-F1
#
_entry.id   AF-A0A1U7EDB3-F1
#
_cell.length_a   1.000
_cell.length_b   1.000
_cell.length_c   1.000
_cell.angle_alpha   90.00
_cell.angle_beta   90.00
_cell.angle_gamma   90.00
#
_symmetry.space_group_name_H-M   'P 1'
#
loop_
_entity.id
_entity.type
_entity.pdbx_description
1 polymer ?
#
loop_
_entity_poly.entity_id
_entity_poly.type
_entity_poly.pdbx_seq_one_letter_code
_entity_poly.pdbx_strand_id
1 'polypeptide(L)'
;MTQPTYSLGSEPPTTHLKNGKGRNTHCQQRLQTIGNTGLLSNSLSIKVFKIFYAFDIAIKLHKPSMIPAPELMDVSSNVVIIDHHRRGQEFPDNPVLVYIEPYASSASELITELFEYQSNDIDTINKIEATAMLAGIIVDTRNFSLRTGSRTFDAASYLQSNGADTVLIQEALKEDLDTYLERSHLLETMEFVVPGMAVVNGADDRVYDTVLAAQTADTMLSMEDVEASFVITKRTDGRVGISARSLSKVNVQRIMEKLGGGGHLSNAATQIENVSVSEAKKRLEDVLKDEEEKGETR
;
A
#
# COMPACT_ATOMS: atom_id res chain seq x y z
N MET A 1 70.05 28.38 -8.71
CA MET A 1 68.95 27.40 -8.93
C MET A 1 68.30 27.12 -7.59
N THR A 2 67.00 26.78 -7.60
CA THR A 2 66.07 26.47 -6.49
C THR A 2 65.47 27.67 -5.73
N GLN A 3 64.23 28.03 -6.10
CA GLN A 3 63.25 28.62 -5.20
C GLN A 3 62.39 27.50 -4.58
N PRO A 4 61.97 27.62 -3.30
CA PRO A 4 60.93 26.82 -2.71
C PRO A 4 59.58 27.57 -2.60
N THR A 5 58.55 26.74 -2.54
CA THR A 5 57.11 26.94 -2.47
C THR A 5 56.60 27.67 -1.23
N TYR A 6 55.53 28.48 -1.39
CA TYR A 6 54.64 28.91 -0.30
C TYR A 6 53.18 28.58 -0.62
N SER A 7 52.48 28.20 0.44
CA SER A 7 51.08 27.81 0.59
C SER A 7 50.06 28.88 0.22
N LEU A 8 48.92 28.48 -0.36
CA LEU A 8 47.70 29.29 -0.40
C LEU A 8 46.54 28.56 0.30
N GLY A 9 45.88 29.33 1.15
CA GLY A 9 44.77 28.93 1.99
C GLY A 9 43.43 28.83 1.27
N SER A 10 42.47 28.43 2.08
CA SER A 10 41.06 28.15 1.86
C SER A 10 40.22 29.28 1.26
N GLU A 11 39.45 28.94 0.21
CA GLU A 11 38.14 29.55 -0.10
C GLU A 11 37.13 28.41 -0.38
N PRO A 12 35.86 28.52 0.08
CA PRO A 12 34.83 27.51 -0.17
C PRO A 12 34.27 27.63 -1.60
N PRO A 13 33.98 26.51 -2.29
CA PRO A 13 33.38 26.57 -3.62
C PRO A 13 31.90 26.93 -3.51
N THR A 14 31.57 28.16 -3.90
CA THR A 14 30.21 28.59 -4.26
C THR A 14 29.75 27.84 -5.50
N THR A 15 28.97 26.77 -5.36
CA THR A 15 28.25 26.15 -6.47
C THR A 15 26.90 26.83 -6.66
N HIS A 16 26.86 27.72 -7.64
CA HIS A 16 25.62 28.28 -8.20
C HIS A 16 24.66 27.15 -8.62
N LEU A 17 23.50 27.07 -7.96
CA LEU A 17 22.30 26.40 -8.45
C LEU A 17 21.88 27.07 -9.78
N LYS A 18 22.33 26.50 -10.90
CA LYS A 18 21.88 26.90 -12.23
C LYS A 18 20.52 26.26 -12.51
N ASN A 19 19.48 27.11 -12.47
CA ASN A 19 18.16 27.02 -13.10
C ASN A 19 17.73 25.66 -13.70
N GLY A 20 16.75 25.03 -13.03
CA GLY A 20 16.09 23.76 -13.40
C GLY A 20 15.20 23.75 -14.66
N LYS A 21 15.36 24.70 -15.59
CA LYS A 21 14.53 24.75 -16.82
C LYS A 21 14.94 23.77 -17.92
N GLY A 22 16.18 23.23 -17.89
CA GLY A 22 16.72 22.39 -18.97
C GLY A 22 16.68 20.87 -18.75
N ARG A 23 16.51 20.39 -17.50
CA ARG A 23 16.51 18.95 -17.17
C ARG A 23 15.11 18.35 -17.16
N ASN A 24 14.12 19.17 -16.81
CA ASN A 24 12.70 18.79 -16.76
C ASN A 24 12.16 18.35 -18.14
N THR A 25 12.65 18.95 -19.22
CA THR A 25 12.23 18.66 -20.60
C THR A 25 12.64 17.26 -21.09
N HIS A 26 13.80 16.75 -20.66
CA HIS A 26 14.29 15.45 -21.13
C HIS A 26 13.57 14.28 -20.43
N CYS A 27 13.20 14.46 -19.16
CA CYS A 27 12.43 13.50 -18.39
C CYS A 27 10.94 13.46 -18.82
N GLN A 28 10.35 14.64 -19.06
CA GLN A 28 8.99 14.76 -19.61
C GLN A 28 8.84 14.11 -21.00
N GLN A 29 9.83 14.26 -21.88
CA GLN A 29 9.82 13.65 -23.22
C GLN A 29 9.86 12.10 -23.17
N ARG A 30 10.59 11.52 -22.21
CA ARG A 30 10.63 10.04 -22.04
C ARG A 30 9.36 9.49 -21.38
N LEU A 31 8.73 10.22 -20.47
CA LEU A 31 7.41 9.87 -19.90
C LEU A 31 6.29 9.86 -20.94
N GLN A 32 6.34 10.77 -21.93
CA GLN A 32 5.43 10.73 -23.09
C GLN A 32 5.70 9.52 -24.00
N THR A 33 6.96 9.14 -24.17
CA THR A 33 7.35 7.98 -24.99
C THR A 33 6.89 6.66 -24.37
N ILE A 34 6.95 6.53 -23.04
CA ILE A 34 6.46 5.35 -22.30
C ILE A 34 4.92 5.36 -22.17
N GLY A 35 4.30 6.54 -22.11
CA GLY A 35 2.83 6.66 -22.17
C GLY A 35 2.22 6.17 -23.49
N ASN A 36 2.97 6.26 -24.60
CA ASN A 36 2.52 5.85 -25.93
C ASN A 36 2.69 4.34 -26.22
N THR A 37 3.36 3.56 -25.36
CA THR A 37 3.54 2.11 -25.55
C THR A 37 2.41 1.26 -24.95
N GLY A 38 1.36 1.89 -24.41
CA GLY A 38 0.18 1.18 -23.88
C GLY A 38 0.42 0.38 -22.59
N LEU A 39 1.64 0.41 -22.03
CA LEU A 39 2.04 -0.33 -20.82
C LEU A 39 1.53 0.28 -19.49
N LEU A 40 0.88 1.45 -19.52
CA LEU A 40 0.53 2.24 -18.32
C LEU A 40 -0.97 2.58 -18.24
N SER A 41 -1.81 1.63 -18.61
CA SER A 41 -3.27 1.78 -18.62
C SER A 41 -3.88 1.20 -17.33
N ASN A 42 -4.50 2.06 -16.53
CA ASN A 42 -5.58 1.72 -15.59
C ASN A 42 -5.29 1.28 -14.14
N SER A 43 -4.25 1.76 -13.45
CA SER A 43 -4.31 1.76 -11.98
C SER A 43 -4.02 3.13 -11.39
N LEU A 44 -4.84 3.53 -10.41
CA LEU A 44 -4.67 4.76 -9.62
C LEU A 44 -3.25 4.83 -9.00
N SER A 45 -2.66 3.67 -8.70
CA SER A 45 -1.29 3.50 -8.27
C SER A 45 -0.27 4.11 -9.23
N ILE A 46 -0.51 4.09 -10.56
CA ILE A 46 0.39 4.65 -11.59
C ILE A 46 0.26 6.18 -11.72
N LYS A 47 -0.94 6.73 -11.49
CA LYS A 47 -1.16 8.20 -11.47
C LYS A 47 -0.55 8.83 -10.23
N VAL A 48 -0.67 8.14 -9.10
CA VAL A 48 0.00 8.46 -7.83
C VAL A 48 1.53 8.32 -7.99
N PHE A 49 2.02 7.30 -8.71
CA PHE A 49 3.46 7.13 -9.02
C PHE A 49 4.08 8.28 -9.82
N LYS A 50 3.31 8.93 -10.71
CA LYS A 50 3.80 10.08 -11.50
C LYS A 50 4.09 11.34 -10.67
N ILE A 51 3.47 11.50 -9.50
CA ILE A 51 3.60 12.71 -8.67
C ILE A 51 4.81 12.64 -7.74
N PHE A 52 5.26 11.45 -7.36
CA PHE A 52 6.50 11.28 -6.60
C PHE A 52 7.78 11.63 -7.39
N TYR A 53 7.69 11.76 -8.73
CA TYR A 53 8.81 12.09 -9.61
C TYR A 53 8.98 13.59 -9.88
N ALA A 54 8.13 14.46 -9.32
CA ALA A 54 8.19 15.92 -9.55
C ALA A 54 9.43 16.61 -8.94
N PHE A 55 10.25 15.90 -8.16
CA PHE A 55 11.37 16.46 -7.40
C PHE A 55 12.76 15.93 -7.74
N ASP A 56 13.06 15.40 -8.94
CA ASP A 56 14.42 14.87 -9.27
C ASP A 56 15.00 13.90 -8.19
N ILE A 57 14.11 13.33 -7.38
CA ILE A 57 14.35 12.52 -6.20
C ILE A 57 13.44 11.31 -6.38
N ALA A 58 14.05 10.15 -6.60
CA ALA A 58 13.30 8.90 -6.56
C ALA A 58 12.87 8.65 -5.11
N ILE A 59 11.63 9.00 -4.77
CA ILE A 59 11.01 8.60 -3.50
C ILE A 59 10.77 7.10 -3.60
N LYS A 60 11.64 6.33 -2.95
CA LYS A 60 11.57 4.86 -2.97
C LYS A 60 10.46 4.37 -2.05
N LEU A 61 9.61 3.49 -2.56
CA LEU A 61 8.77 2.62 -1.74
C LEU A 61 9.67 1.64 -0.95
N HIS A 62 9.18 1.24 0.21
CA HIS A 62 9.84 0.39 1.20
C HIS A 62 10.63 -0.80 0.66
N LYS A 63 10.12 -1.45 -0.39
CA LYS A 63 10.71 -2.64 -0.99
C LYS A 63 11.02 -2.37 -2.46
N PRO A 64 12.29 -2.50 -2.89
CA PRO A 64 12.67 -2.40 -4.29
C PRO A 64 11.90 -3.34 -5.21
N SER A 65 11.53 -4.51 -4.70
CA SER A 65 10.71 -5.53 -5.38
C SER A 65 9.27 -5.09 -5.70
N MET A 66 8.76 -4.05 -5.04
CA MET A 66 7.40 -3.53 -5.24
C MET A 66 7.38 -2.22 -6.04
N ILE A 67 8.50 -1.83 -6.65
CA ILE A 67 8.57 -0.62 -7.47
C ILE A 67 7.98 -0.92 -8.85
N PRO A 68 6.90 -0.23 -9.28
CA PRO A 68 6.24 -0.45 -10.57
C PRO A 68 7.11 -0.18 -11.80
N ALA A 69 8.20 0.58 -11.66
CA ALA A 69 9.12 0.95 -12.74
C ALA A 69 10.58 0.89 -12.24
N PRO A 70 11.16 -0.31 -12.09
CA PRO A 70 12.50 -0.48 -11.54
C PRO A 70 13.60 0.13 -12.41
N GLU A 71 13.35 0.33 -13.70
CA GLU A 71 14.30 0.94 -14.64
C GLU A 71 14.62 2.39 -14.32
N LEU A 72 13.76 3.06 -13.53
CA LEU A 72 14.02 4.42 -13.06
C LEU A 72 15.01 4.47 -11.88
N MET A 73 15.33 3.31 -11.28
CA MET A 73 16.29 3.23 -10.17
C MET A 73 17.75 3.41 -10.60
N ASP A 74 18.08 3.04 -11.84
CA ASP A 74 19.46 3.13 -12.37
C ASP A 74 19.86 4.56 -12.79
N VAL A 75 18.93 5.53 -12.65
CA VAL A 75 19.08 6.88 -13.21
C VAL A 75 19.53 7.92 -12.18
N SER A 76 19.39 7.65 -10.87
CA SER A 76 19.76 8.63 -9.82
C SER A 76 20.89 8.13 -8.91
N SER A 77 21.95 8.92 -8.83
CA SER A 77 23.07 8.69 -7.89
C SER A 77 22.76 9.11 -6.45
N ASN A 78 21.65 9.84 -6.24
CA ASN A 78 21.16 10.28 -4.94
C ASN A 78 19.74 9.75 -4.73
N VAL A 79 19.51 9.13 -3.57
CA VAL A 79 18.26 8.46 -3.23
C VAL A 79 17.73 9.03 -1.92
N VAL A 80 16.47 9.44 -1.88
CA VAL A 80 15.78 9.81 -0.64
C VAL A 80 14.62 8.86 -0.42
N ILE A 81 14.45 8.41 0.82
CA ILE A 81 13.38 7.50 1.21
C ILE A 81 12.44 8.27 2.14
N ILE A 82 11.18 8.40 1.74
CA ILE A 82 10.10 8.94 2.57
C ILE A 82 9.03 7.87 2.63
N ASP A 83 8.76 7.32 3.81
CA ASP A 83 7.87 6.19 3.96
C ASP A 83 7.23 6.14 5.35
N HIS A 84 6.11 5.45 5.46
CA HIS A 84 5.40 5.22 6.71
C HIS A 84 5.34 3.74 7.11
N HIS A 85 6.05 2.88 6.38
CA HIS A 85 6.19 1.47 6.73
C HIS A 85 7.38 1.24 7.66
N ARG A 86 7.23 0.31 8.61
CA ARG A 86 8.35 -0.16 9.44
C ARG A 86 9.41 -0.82 8.56
N ARG A 87 10.69 -0.53 8.82
CA ARG A 87 11.84 -1.11 8.12
C ARG A 87 11.80 -2.64 8.08
N GLY A 88 11.74 -3.18 6.86
CA GLY A 88 11.88 -4.59 6.53
C GLY A 88 13.33 -4.99 6.28
N GLN A 89 13.52 -6.24 5.85
CA GLN A 89 14.85 -6.79 5.55
C GLN A 89 15.43 -6.23 4.24
N GLU A 90 14.59 -6.01 3.24
CA GLU A 90 14.97 -5.31 2.01
C GLU A 90 14.97 -3.80 2.26
N PHE A 91 16.08 -3.13 1.95
CA PHE A 91 16.20 -1.69 2.04
C PHE A 91 17.13 -1.18 0.95
N PRO A 92 16.84 -0.03 0.31
CA PRO A 92 17.70 0.50 -0.73
C PRO A 92 19.11 0.84 -0.21
N ASP A 93 20.12 0.54 -1.02
CA ASP A 93 21.51 0.85 -0.69
C ASP A 93 21.79 2.36 -0.75
N ASN A 94 22.61 2.83 0.20
CA ASN A 94 23.18 4.18 0.30
C ASN A 94 22.20 5.35 0.04
N PRO A 95 21.08 5.45 0.78
CA PRO A 95 20.21 6.62 0.68
C PRO A 95 20.92 7.85 1.24
N VAL A 96 20.76 8.99 0.55
CA VAL A 96 21.22 10.31 0.98
C VAL A 96 20.39 10.81 2.16
N LEU A 97 19.10 10.46 2.21
CA LEU A 97 18.20 10.77 3.32
C LEU A 97 17.17 9.66 3.51
N VAL A 98 16.86 9.35 4.77
CA VAL A 98 15.81 8.41 5.15
C VAL A 98 14.90 9.10 6.16
N TYR A 99 13.63 9.24 5.81
CA TYR A 99 12.57 9.75 6.67
C TYR A 99 11.46 8.70 6.74
N ILE A 100 11.41 7.96 7.86
CA ILE A 100 10.45 6.87 8.06
C ILE A 100 9.65 7.14 9.33
N GLU A 101 8.34 7.28 9.19
CA GLU A 101 7.40 7.56 10.28
C GLU A 101 6.30 6.49 10.34
N PRO A 102 6.50 5.38 11.08
CA PRO A 102 5.57 4.23 11.08
C PRO A 102 4.15 4.51 11.56
N TYR A 103 3.94 5.67 12.19
CA TYR A 103 2.66 6.11 12.74
C TYR A 103 1.94 7.12 11.85
N ALA A 104 2.57 7.59 10.77
CA ALA A 104 1.90 8.43 9.79
C ALA A 104 0.88 7.62 8.99
N SER A 105 -0.20 8.27 8.56
CA SER A 105 -1.27 7.57 7.85
C SER A 105 -0.81 7.02 6.50
N SER A 106 0.06 7.75 5.82
CA SER A 106 0.49 7.51 4.44
C SER A 106 1.79 8.26 4.14
N ALA A 107 2.50 7.86 3.08
CA ALA A 107 3.60 8.67 2.55
C ALA A 107 3.11 10.04 2.03
N SER A 108 1.86 10.11 1.54
CA SER A 108 1.24 11.38 1.12
C SER A 108 1.11 12.38 2.27
N GLU A 109 0.78 11.92 3.49
CA GLU A 109 0.77 12.78 4.68
C GLU A 109 2.15 13.40 4.92
N LEU A 110 3.20 12.57 4.94
CA LEU A 110 4.58 13.03 5.18
C LEU A 110 5.06 14.02 4.14
N ILE A 111 4.75 13.79 2.86
CA ILE A 111 5.12 14.72 1.78
C ILE A 111 4.34 16.03 1.90
N THR A 112 3.05 15.96 2.27
CA THR A 112 2.24 17.15 2.48
C THR A 112 2.81 18.05 3.56
N GLU A 113 3.23 17.47 4.69
CA GLU A 113 3.89 18.22 5.76
C GLU A 113 5.15 18.93 5.26
N LEU A 114 5.96 18.29 4.40
CA LEU A 114 7.16 18.92 3.85
C LEU A 114 6.83 20.14 2.98
N PHE A 115 5.70 20.13 2.26
CA PHE A 115 5.26 21.27 1.46
C PHE A 115 4.87 22.49 2.32
N GLU A 116 4.32 22.27 3.52
CA GLU A 116 3.96 23.36 4.43
C GLU A 116 5.18 24.16 4.92
N TYR A 117 6.36 23.52 4.97
CA TYR A 117 7.61 24.16 5.39
C TYR A 117 8.41 24.80 4.26
N GLN A 118 7.96 24.71 3.00
CA GLN A 118 8.66 25.34 1.88
C GLN A 118 8.41 26.85 1.83
N SER A 119 9.46 27.62 1.53
CA SER A 119 9.37 29.06 1.33
C SER A 119 8.41 29.40 0.18
N ASN A 120 7.72 30.54 0.27
CA ASN A 120 6.80 31.07 -0.75
C ASN A 120 7.42 31.32 -2.15
N ASP A 121 8.72 31.05 -2.33
CA ASP A 121 9.46 31.22 -3.58
C ASP A 121 9.41 29.98 -4.50
N ILE A 122 8.82 28.87 -4.04
CA ILE A 122 8.58 27.65 -4.81
C ILE A 122 7.11 27.63 -5.26
N ASP A 123 6.87 27.16 -6.48
CA ASP A 123 5.50 26.98 -6.99
C ASP A 123 4.70 26.11 -6.01
N THR A 124 3.54 26.62 -5.59
CA THR A 124 2.60 25.88 -4.75
C THR A 124 2.16 24.62 -5.46
N ILE A 125 1.81 23.59 -4.69
CA ILE A 125 1.27 22.35 -5.24
C ILE A 125 0.04 22.64 -6.13
N ASN A 126 0.00 22.03 -7.32
CA ASN A 126 -1.11 22.25 -8.23
C ASN A 126 -2.31 21.36 -7.88
N LYS A 127 -3.46 21.67 -8.48
CA LYS A 127 -4.73 20.96 -8.24
C LYS A 127 -4.62 19.44 -8.41
N ILE A 128 -3.93 18.98 -9.46
CA ILE A 128 -3.83 17.55 -9.80
C ILE A 128 -2.94 16.83 -8.78
N GLU A 129 -1.83 17.45 -8.39
CA GLU A 129 -0.92 16.96 -7.36
C GLU A 129 -1.63 16.85 -6.00
N ALA A 130 -2.32 17.93 -5.59
CA ALA A 130 -3.09 17.94 -4.36
C ALA A 130 -4.19 16.86 -4.35
N THR A 131 -4.88 16.67 -5.49
CA THR A 131 -5.90 15.64 -5.66
C THR A 131 -5.33 14.23 -5.48
N ALA A 132 -4.19 13.92 -6.09
CA ALA A 132 -3.62 12.58 -5.97
C ALA A 132 -3.01 12.30 -4.60
N MET A 133 -2.39 13.30 -3.96
CA MET A 133 -1.87 13.12 -2.59
C MET A 133 -3.02 12.89 -1.61
N LEU A 134 -4.14 13.62 -1.77
CA LEU A 134 -5.34 13.39 -0.95
C LEU A 134 -5.94 12.00 -1.22
N ALA A 135 -5.93 11.54 -2.49
CA ALA A 135 -6.33 10.17 -2.82
C ALA A 135 -5.47 9.13 -2.10
N GLY A 136 -4.15 9.35 -2.03
CA GLY A 136 -3.24 8.48 -1.28
C GLY A 136 -3.57 8.41 0.21
N ILE A 137 -3.85 9.55 0.85
CA ILE A 137 -4.33 9.58 2.25
C ILE A 137 -5.63 8.78 2.39
N ILE A 138 -6.62 9.02 1.51
CA ILE A 138 -7.92 8.35 1.56
C ILE A 138 -7.78 6.82 1.40
N VAL A 139 -6.91 6.35 0.51
CA VAL A 139 -6.70 4.91 0.30
C VAL A 139 -6.03 4.26 1.52
N ASP A 140 -4.92 4.80 2.00
CA ASP A 140 -4.14 4.19 3.09
C ASP A 140 -4.87 4.23 4.45
N THR A 141 -5.74 5.22 4.63
CA THR A 141 -6.58 5.40 5.83
C THR A 141 -7.94 4.72 5.73
N ARG A 142 -8.30 4.13 4.58
CA ARG A 142 -9.68 3.66 4.30
C ARG A 142 -10.71 4.75 4.62
N ASN A 143 -10.56 5.90 3.98
CA ASN A 143 -11.39 7.08 4.20
C ASN A 143 -11.41 7.51 5.68
N PHE A 144 -10.22 7.73 6.24
CA PHE A 144 -9.97 8.20 7.61
C PHE A 144 -10.37 7.25 8.75
N SER A 145 -10.70 6.00 8.47
CA SER A 145 -11.09 5.01 9.49
C SER A 145 -9.91 4.24 10.12
N LEU A 146 -8.74 4.26 9.49
CA LEU A 146 -7.57 3.47 9.90
C LEU A 146 -6.31 4.37 9.99
N ARG A 147 -5.57 4.25 11.11
CA ARG A 147 -4.28 4.95 11.33
C ARG A 147 -4.34 6.46 11.06
N THR A 148 -5.45 7.08 11.43
CA THR A 148 -5.70 8.52 11.26
C THR A 148 -5.38 9.27 12.54
N GLY A 149 -4.63 10.37 12.44
CA GLY A 149 -4.35 11.30 13.55
C GLY A 149 -4.68 12.75 13.21
N SER A 150 -4.40 13.67 14.12
CA SER A 150 -4.58 15.12 13.85
C SER A 150 -3.78 15.57 12.63
N ARG A 151 -2.52 15.13 12.53
CA ARG A 151 -1.61 15.40 11.40
C ARG A 151 -2.20 14.98 10.06
N THR A 152 -2.92 13.86 10.02
CA THR A 152 -3.60 13.38 8.82
C THR A 152 -4.70 14.35 8.37
N PHE A 153 -5.46 14.90 9.31
CA PHE A 153 -6.50 15.89 9.00
C PHE A 153 -5.93 17.25 8.61
N ASP A 154 -4.81 17.66 9.24
CA ASP A 154 -4.10 18.89 8.88
C ASP A 154 -3.59 18.80 7.43
N ALA A 155 -2.93 17.69 7.08
CA ALA A 155 -2.49 17.43 5.71
C ALA A 155 -3.66 17.40 4.72
N ALA A 156 -4.75 16.71 5.05
CA ALA A 156 -5.94 16.68 4.19
C ALA A 156 -6.55 18.08 4.01
N SER A 157 -6.58 18.90 5.07
CA SER A 157 -7.05 20.28 5.02
C SER A 157 -6.19 21.14 4.09
N TYR A 158 -4.87 21.02 4.21
CA TYR A 158 -3.93 21.71 3.33
C TYR A 158 -4.15 21.34 1.86
N LEU A 159 -4.26 20.05 1.54
CA LEU A 159 -4.50 19.59 0.16
C LEU A 159 -5.84 20.08 -0.39
N GLN A 160 -6.88 20.08 0.46
CA GLN A 160 -8.18 20.61 0.09
C GLN A 160 -8.12 22.11 -0.18
N SER A 161 -7.35 22.86 0.61
CA SER A 161 -7.13 24.30 0.42
C SER A 161 -6.39 24.62 -0.90
N ASN A 162 -5.55 23.70 -1.38
CA ASN A 162 -4.88 23.74 -2.68
C ASN A 162 -5.75 23.19 -3.83
N GLY A 163 -7.04 22.92 -3.57
CA GLY A 163 -8.02 22.60 -4.60
C GLY A 163 -8.18 21.12 -4.92
N ALA A 164 -7.70 20.20 -4.07
CA ALA A 164 -7.92 18.77 -4.27
C ALA A 164 -9.39 18.42 -4.60
N ASP A 165 -9.58 17.62 -5.65
CA ASP A 165 -10.91 17.35 -6.21
C ASP A 165 -11.46 16.01 -5.71
N THR A 166 -12.29 16.06 -4.66
CA THR A 166 -12.86 14.86 -4.06
C THR A 166 -13.80 14.10 -4.99
N VAL A 167 -14.44 14.76 -5.95
CA VAL A 167 -15.29 14.10 -6.96
C VAL A 167 -14.42 13.25 -7.87
N LEU A 168 -13.30 13.79 -8.36
CA LEU A 168 -12.36 13.04 -9.19
C LEU A 168 -11.75 11.85 -8.43
N ILE A 169 -11.46 12.02 -7.12
CA ILE A 169 -10.97 10.93 -6.27
C ILE A 169 -12.01 9.82 -6.17
N GLN A 170 -13.27 10.17 -5.87
CA GLN A 170 -14.37 9.21 -5.77
C GLN A 170 -14.58 8.48 -7.09
N GLU A 171 -14.57 9.19 -8.22
CA GLU A 171 -14.69 8.57 -9.55
C GLU A 171 -13.55 7.60 -9.86
N ALA A 172 -12.32 7.96 -9.49
CA ALA A 172 -11.15 7.12 -9.73
C ALA A 172 -11.06 5.89 -8.80
N LEU A 173 -11.77 5.92 -7.66
CA LEU A 173 -11.85 4.84 -6.67
C LEU A 173 -13.11 3.99 -6.81
N LYS A 174 -13.98 4.26 -7.79
CA LYS A 174 -15.17 3.43 -8.03
C LYS A 174 -14.75 2.00 -8.30
N GLU A 175 -15.43 1.09 -7.61
CA GLU A 175 -15.29 -0.33 -7.83
C GLU A 175 -16.14 -0.78 -9.02
N ASP A 176 -15.66 -1.81 -9.69
CA ASP A 176 -16.38 -2.49 -10.75
C ASP A 176 -17.62 -3.23 -10.19
N LEU A 177 -18.73 -3.19 -10.95
CA LEU A 177 -20.02 -3.75 -10.52
C LEU A 177 -19.93 -5.27 -10.34
N ASP A 178 -19.26 -5.97 -11.25
CA ASP A 178 -19.16 -7.43 -11.20
C ASP A 178 -18.34 -7.84 -9.97
N THR A 179 -17.23 -7.15 -9.71
CA THR A 179 -16.40 -7.36 -8.50
C THR A 179 -17.21 -7.14 -7.21
N TYR A 180 -18.03 -6.08 -7.17
CA TYR A 180 -18.90 -5.80 -6.03
C TYR A 180 -19.94 -6.91 -5.81
N LEU A 181 -20.62 -7.35 -6.87
CA LEU A 181 -21.62 -8.41 -6.80
C LEU A 181 -21.00 -9.76 -6.41
N GLU A 182 -19.80 -10.08 -6.93
CA GLU A 182 -19.07 -11.29 -6.54
C GLU A 182 -18.75 -11.32 -5.05
N ARG A 183 -18.29 -10.19 -4.50
CA ARG A 183 -18.06 -10.05 -3.05
C ARG A 183 -19.36 -10.20 -2.27
N SER A 184 -20.46 -9.60 -2.74
CA SER A 184 -21.76 -9.74 -2.10
C SER A 184 -22.21 -11.20 -2.03
N HIS A 185 -22.05 -11.96 -3.12
CA HIS A 185 -22.40 -13.39 -3.13
C HIS A 185 -21.52 -14.24 -2.22
N LEU A 186 -20.25 -13.86 -2.03
CA LEU A 186 -19.43 -14.49 -1.00
C LEU A 186 -19.99 -14.18 0.40
N LEU A 187 -20.32 -12.92 0.69
CA LEU A 187 -20.86 -12.52 2.00
C LEU A 187 -22.21 -13.18 2.32
N GLU A 188 -23.01 -13.54 1.31
CA GLU A 188 -24.26 -14.30 1.49
C GLU A 188 -24.06 -15.68 2.12
N THR A 189 -22.87 -16.28 2.00
CA THR A 189 -22.55 -17.59 2.60
C THR A 189 -21.97 -17.49 4.01
N MET A 190 -21.96 -16.29 4.59
CA MET A 190 -21.36 -16.03 5.88
C MET A 190 -22.07 -16.76 7.02
N GLU A 191 -21.28 -17.38 7.88
CA GLU A 191 -21.75 -17.97 9.13
C GLU A 191 -20.71 -17.84 10.24
N PHE A 192 -21.16 -17.87 11.49
CA PHE A 192 -20.28 -17.98 12.65
C PHE A 192 -20.09 -19.45 13.00
N VAL A 193 -18.85 -19.93 12.94
CA VAL A 193 -18.52 -21.32 13.31
C VAL A 193 -18.38 -21.45 14.82
N VAL A 194 -17.79 -20.44 15.45
CA VAL A 194 -17.72 -20.21 16.90
C VAL A 194 -17.92 -18.70 17.14
N PRO A 195 -18.25 -18.25 18.37
CA PRO A 195 -18.44 -16.84 18.66
C PRO A 195 -17.23 -16.00 18.21
N GLY A 196 -17.48 -14.90 17.50
CA GLY A 196 -16.40 -14.03 17.02
C GLY A 196 -15.71 -14.47 15.73
N MET A 197 -15.87 -15.72 15.26
CA MET A 197 -15.17 -16.26 14.10
C MET A 197 -16.13 -16.52 12.94
N ALA A 198 -16.13 -15.59 11.99
CA ALA A 198 -16.96 -15.67 10.81
C ALA A 198 -16.24 -16.35 9.64
N VAL A 199 -16.94 -17.25 8.96
CA VAL A 199 -16.46 -17.98 7.79
C VAL A 199 -17.37 -17.72 6.61
N VAL A 200 -16.76 -17.48 5.45
CA VAL A 200 -17.40 -17.36 4.15
C VAL A 200 -16.73 -18.33 3.19
N ASN A 201 -17.52 -18.95 2.30
CA ASN A 201 -16.98 -19.82 1.26
C ASN A 201 -17.58 -19.52 -0.12
N GLY A 202 -16.74 -19.61 -1.15
CA GLY A 202 -17.16 -19.60 -2.55
C GLY A 202 -17.75 -20.94 -2.99
N ALA A 203 -18.23 -21.00 -4.23
CA ALA A 203 -18.67 -22.23 -4.87
C ALA A 203 -17.47 -23.07 -5.38
N ASP A 204 -17.62 -24.40 -5.39
CA ASP A 204 -16.57 -25.35 -5.81
C ASP A 204 -16.25 -25.29 -7.33
N ASP A 205 -17.21 -24.85 -8.13
CA ASP A 205 -17.14 -24.72 -9.57
C ASP A 205 -16.74 -23.30 -10.04
N ARG A 206 -16.58 -22.35 -9.11
CA ARG A 206 -16.21 -20.97 -9.40
C ARG A 206 -14.84 -20.63 -8.86
N VAL A 207 -14.03 -19.97 -9.68
CA VAL A 207 -12.73 -19.43 -9.29
C VAL A 207 -12.89 -17.97 -8.89
N TYR A 208 -12.21 -17.57 -7.82
CA TYR A 208 -12.21 -16.19 -7.33
C TYR A 208 -10.79 -15.63 -7.32
N ASP A 209 -10.68 -14.34 -7.58
CA ASP A 209 -9.41 -13.64 -7.44
C ASP A 209 -8.98 -13.54 -5.97
N THR A 210 -7.66 -13.53 -5.76
CA THR A 210 -7.07 -13.49 -4.41
C THR A 210 -7.27 -12.16 -3.71
N VAL A 211 -7.32 -11.06 -4.47
CA VAL A 211 -7.62 -9.72 -3.96
C VAL A 211 -9.06 -9.65 -3.50
N LEU A 212 -9.99 -10.20 -4.28
CA LEU A 212 -11.40 -10.28 -3.90
C LEU A 212 -11.57 -11.05 -2.58
N ALA A 213 -10.94 -12.22 -2.43
CA ALA A 213 -11.01 -12.99 -1.19
C ALA A 213 -10.45 -12.21 0.03
N ALA A 214 -9.35 -11.49 -0.16
CA ALA A 214 -8.76 -10.65 0.88
C ALA A 214 -9.66 -9.46 1.26
N GLN A 215 -10.27 -8.80 0.26
CA GLN A 215 -11.20 -7.69 0.48
C GLN A 215 -12.48 -8.14 1.16
N THR A 216 -12.99 -9.33 0.83
CA THR A 216 -14.13 -9.94 1.53
C THR A 216 -13.79 -10.16 3.01
N ALA A 217 -12.61 -10.72 3.31
CA ALA A 217 -12.18 -10.92 4.70
C ALA A 217 -12.06 -9.59 5.46
N ASP A 218 -11.51 -8.56 4.82
CA ASP A 218 -11.43 -7.22 5.39
C ASP A 218 -12.83 -6.58 5.59
N THR A 219 -13.77 -6.82 4.68
CA THR A 219 -15.15 -6.32 4.78
C THR A 219 -15.85 -6.96 5.99
N MET A 220 -15.70 -8.27 6.18
CA MET A 220 -16.29 -8.98 7.33
C MET A 220 -15.84 -8.42 8.68
N LEU A 221 -14.59 -7.96 8.83
CA LEU A 221 -14.10 -7.36 10.08
C LEU A 221 -14.79 -6.05 10.47
N SER A 222 -15.53 -5.43 9.55
CA SER A 222 -16.32 -4.23 9.84
C SER A 222 -17.72 -4.55 10.39
N MET A 223 -18.12 -5.81 10.35
CA MET A 223 -19.43 -6.26 10.83
C MET A 223 -19.41 -6.47 12.35
N GLU A 224 -20.54 -6.20 12.99
CA GLU A 224 -20.72 -6.42 14.43
C GLU A 224 -20.44 -7.88 14.79
N ASP A 225 -19.88 -8.10 15.97
CA ASP A 225 -19.51 -9.41 16.52
C ASP A 225 -18.44 -10.22 15.74
N VAL A 226 -17.83 -9.66 14.68
CA VAL A 226 -16.72 -10.33 13.97
C VAL A 226 -15.37 -9.93 14.57
N GLU A 227 -14.69 -10.88 15.22
CA GLU A 227 -13.33 -10.71 15.75
C GLU A 227 -12.26 -11.25 14.79
N ALA A 228 -12.60 -12.30 14.05
CA ALA A 228 -11.80 -12.88 12.97
C ALA A 228 -12.69 -13.28 11.79
N SER A 229 -12.16 -13.13 10.58
CA SER A 229 -12.82 -13.52 9.34
C SER A 229 -11.96 -14.50 8.55
N PHE A 230 -12.63 -15.49 7.95
CA PHE A 230 -12.01 -16.50 7.10
C PHE A 230 -12.79 -16.63 5.79
N VAL A 231 -12.09 -16.47 4.67
CA VAL A 231 -12.68 -16.56 3.33
C VAL A 231 -12.04 -17.71 2.58
N ILE A 232 -12.86 -18.68 2.16
CA ILE A 232 -12.43 -19.91 1.50
C ILE A 232 -12.85 -19.84 0.03
N THR A 233 -11.89 -19.84 -0.89
CA THR A 233 -12.20 -19.76 -2.32
C THR A 233 -11.30 -20.65 -3.14
N LYS A 234 -11.83 -21.15 -4.26
CA LYS A 234 -11.03 -21.83 -5.28
C LYS A 234 -10.26 -20.80 -6.09
N ARG A 235 -8.98 -21.08 -6.31
CA ARG A 235 -8.02 -20.19 -6.98
C ARG A 235 -7.82 -20.60 -8.44
N THR A 236 -7.22 -19.69 -9.20
CA THR A 236 -6.87 -19.90 -10.61
C THR A 236 -5.86 -21.02 -10.84
N ASP A 237 -5.02 -21.31 -9.85
CA ASP A 237 -4.05 -22.41 -9.88
C ASP A 237 -4.65 -23.77 -9.49
N GLY A 238 -5.98 -23.84 -9.30
CA GLY A 238 -6.71 -25.07 -8.96
C GLY A 238 -6.70 -25.41 -7.47
N ARG A 239 -5.96 -24.68 -6.63
CA ARG A 239 -5.93 -24.89 -5.17
C ARG A 239 -7.08 -24.18 -4.48
N VAL A 240 -7.37 -24.57 -3.25
CA VAL A 240 -8.29 -23.83 -2.38
C VAL A 240 -7.48 -22.94 -1.46
N GLY A 241 -7.72 -21.63 -1.52
CA GLY A 241 -7.13 -20.64 -0.62
C GLY A 241 -8.04 -20.35 0.56
N ILE A 242 -7.46 -20.18 1.74
CA ILE A 242 -8.14 -19.61 2.91
C ILE A 242 -7.42 -18.31 3.28
N SER A 243 -8.13 -17.19 3.22
CA SER A 243 -7.63 -15.88 3.65
C SER A 243 -8.20 -15.56 5.03
N ALA A 244 -7.33 -15.26 5.99
CA ALA A 244 -7.73 -14.98 7.37
C ALA A 244 -7.35 -13.54 7.77
N ARG A 245 -8.25 -12.86 8.50
CA ARG A 245 -8.02 -11.52 9.06
C ARG A 245 -8.53 -11.45 10.50
N SER A 246 -7.93 -10.58 11.31
CA SER A 246 -8.34 -10.33 12.69
C SER A 246 -7.97 -8.91 13.13
N LEU A 247 -8.72 -8.35 14.09
CA LEU A 247 -8.36 -7.09 14.76
C LEU A 247 -7.42 -7.31 15.96
N SER A 248 -6.47 -8.25 15.82
CA SER A 248 -5.44 -8.63 16.81
C SER A 248 -5.95 -9.31 18.09
N LYS A 249 -7.27 -9.53 18.23
CA LYS A 249 -7.83 -10.34 19.33
C LYS A 249 -7.63 -11.84 19.12
N VAL A 250 -7.73 -12.27 17.87
CA VAL A 250 -7.56 -13.69 17.48
C VAL A 250 -6.26 -13.84 16.71
N ASN A 251 -5.44 -14.81 17.10
CA ASN A 251 -4.19 -15.11 16.41
C ASN A 251 -4.44 -15.99 15.16
N VAL A 252 -4.72 -15.34 14.03
CA VAL A 252 -5.03 -16.07 12.78
C VAL A 252 -3.81 -16.77 12.18
N GLN A 253 -2.59 -16.37 12.54
CA GLN A 253 -1.38 -17.07 12.12
C GLN A 253 -1.37 -18.51 12.63
N ARG A 254 -1.60 -18.73 13.93
CA ARG A 254 -1.60 -20.09 14.52
C ARG A 254 -2.64 -21.00 13.88
N ILE A 255 -3.82 -20.45 13.60
CA ILE A 255 -4.92 -21.16 12.93
C ILE A 255 -4.49 -21.59 11.52
N MET A 256 -3.90 -20.68 10.74
CA MET A 256 -3.45 -21.00 9.38
C MET A 256 -2.25 -21.96 9.37
N GLU A 257 -1.34 -21.88 10.34
CA GLU A 257 -0.20 -22.81 10.48
C GLU A 257 -0.68 -24.26 10.71
N LYS A 258 -1.74 -24.47 11.50
CA LYS A 258 -2.36 -25.79 11.67
C LYS A 258 -2.92 -26.37 10.36
N LEU A 259 -3.22 -25.51 9.39
CA LEU A 259 -3.67 -25.89 8.04
C LEU A 259 -2.54 -25.84 7.00
N GLY A 260 -1.28 -25.82 7.43
CA GLY A 260 -0.11 -25.82 6.55
C GLY A 260 0.20 -24.49 5.88
N GLY A 261 -0.40 -23.40 6.36
CA GLY A 261 -0.16 -22.03 5.89
C GLY A 261 0.72 -21.22 6.85
N GLY A 262 0.49 -19.92 6.90
CA GLY A 262 1.20 -19.01 7.80
C GLY A 262 0.84 -17.54 7.56
N GLY A 263 1.61 -16.64 8.19
CA GLY A 263 1.43 -15.20 8.05
C GLY A 263 1.78 -14.46 9.33
N HIS A 264 0.91 -13.55 9.74
CA HIS A 264 1.04 -12.69 10.91
C HIS A 264 -0.20 -12.76 11.79
N LEU A 265 -0.07 -12.27 13.04
CA LEU A 265 -1.11 -12.27 14.07
C LEU A 265 -2.52 -11.91 13.56
N SER A 266 -2.62 -10.88 12.71
CA SER A 266 -3.88 -10.30 12.21
C SER A 266 -4.15 -10.57 10.71
N ASN A 267 -3.22 -11.19 10.00
CA ASN A 267 -3.33 -11.45 8.56
C ASN A 267 -2.51 -12.70 8.21
N ALA A 268 -3.21 -13.76 7.84
CA ALA A 268 -2.60 -15.03 7.49
C ALA A 268 -3.37 -15.71 6.36
N ALA A 269 -2.76 -16.72 5.75
CA ALA A 269 -3.43 -17.52 4.71
C ALA A 269 -2.88 -18.94 4.63
N THR A 270 -3.66 -19.85 4.05
CA THR A 270 -3.20 -21.17 3.61
C THR A 270 -3.69 -21.46 2.19
N GLN A 271 -3.03 -22.42 1.54
CA GLN A 271 -3.38 -22.92 0.21
C GLN A 271 -3.32 -24.45 0.25
N ILE A 272 -4.45 -25.10 -0.02
CA ILE A 272 -4.60 -26.55 0.13
C ILE A 272 -4.81 -27.15 -1.27
N GLU A 273 -3.99 -28.14 -1.60
CA GLU A 273 -4.02 -28.88 -2.86
C GLU A 273 -4.98 -30.07 -2.78
N ASN A 274 -5.57 -30.44 -3.92
CA ASN A 274 -6.38 -31.65 -4.11
C ASN A 274 -7.57 -31.78 -3.15
N VAL A 275 -8.21 -30.66 -2.79
CA VAL A 275 -9.42 -30.62 -1.95
C VAL A 275 -10.50 -29.77 -2.60
N SER A 276 -11.75 -30.03 -2.25
CA SER A 276 -12.86 -29.11 -2.54
C SER A 276 -12.90 -27.97 -1.51
N VAL A 277 -13.56 -26.87 -1.86
CA VAL A 277 -13.91 -25.77 -0.95
C VAL A 277 -14.67 -26.30 0.25
N SER A 278 -15.61 -27.23 0.03
CA SER A 278 -16.38 -27.88 1.09
C SER A 278 -15.48 -28.68 2.05
N GLU A 279 -14.48 -29.38 1.54
CA GLU A 279 -13.52 -30.13 2.37
C GLU A 279 -12.58 -29.19 3.13
N ALA A 280 -12.07 -28.14 2.47
CA ALA A 280 -11.25 -27.11 3.11
C ALA A 280 -12.01 -26.39 4.24
N LYS A 281 -13.29 -26.10 4.02
CA LYS A 281 -14.19 -25.53 5.03
C LYS A 281 -14.30 -26.43 6.25
N LYS A 282 -14.57 -27.72 6.06
CA LYS A 282 -14.64 -28.67 7.17
C LYS A 282 -13.33 -28.72 7.97
N ARG A 283 -12.17 -28.76 7.29
CA ARG A 283 -10.86 -28.73 7.95
C ARG A 283 -10.66 -27.45 8.78
N LEU A 284 -11.08 -26.30 8.25
CA LEU A 284 -11.03 -25.04 8.99
C LEU A 284 -11.95 -25.09 10.22
N GLU A 285 -13.20 -25.50 10.05
CA GLU A 285 -14.16 -25.59 11.16
C GLU A 285 -13.67 -26.47 12.30
N ASP A 286 -13.07 -27.61 11.98
CA ASP A 286 -12.50 -28.52 12.98
C ASP A 286 -11.36 -27.83 13.76
N VAL A 287 -10.51 -27.05 13.09
CA VAL A 287 -9.46 -26.25 13.75
C VAL A 287 -10.04 -25.12 14.60
N LEU A 288 -11.06 -24.41 14.13
CA LEU A 288 -11.68 -23.30 14.89
C LEU A 288 -12.36 -23.81 16.16
N LYS A 289 -13.05 -24.95 16.10
CA LYS A 289 -13.68 -25.58 17.26
C LYS A 289 -12.65 -26.07 18.28
N ASP A 290 -11.56 -26.70 17.82
CA ASP A 290 -10.45 -27.14 18.68
C ASP A 290 -9.77 -25.97 19.41
N GLU A 291 -9.59 -24.83 18.74
CA GLU A 291 -9.00 -23.63 19.35
C GLU A 291 -9.91 -23.01 20.42
N GLU A 292 -11.22 -22.95 20.16
CA GLU A 292 -12.21 -22.44 21.12
C GLU A 292 -12.29 -23.33 22.38
N GLU A 293 -12.29 -24.65 22.22
CA GLU A 293 -12.31 -25.60 23.35
C GLU A 293 -11.05 -25.49 24.24
N LYS A 294 -9.89 -25.20 23.64
CA LYS A 294 -8.62 -25.03 24.35
C LYS A 294 -8.46 -23.64 24.97
N GLY A 295 -9.29 -22.68 24.59
CA GLY A 295 -9.15 -21.27 24.98
C GLY A 295 -7.86 -20.63 24.47
N GLU A 296 -7.27 -21.16 23.40
CA GLU A 296 -5.96 -20.73 22.86
C GLU A 296 -6.07 -19.56 21.85
N THR A 297 -7.29 -19.11 21.57
CA THR A 297 -7.64 -18.06 20.60
C THR A 297 -7.50 -16.63 21.12
N ARG A 298 -7.19 -16.42 22.41
CA ARG A 298 -7.08 -15.10 23.05
C ARG A 298 -5.68 -14.81 23.58
#